data_AF-A0A6A7B3Y5-F1
#
_entry.id   AF-A0A6A7B3Y5-F1
#
_cell.length_a   1.000
_cell.length_b   1.000
_cell.length_c   1.000
_cell.angle_alpha   90.00
_cell.angle_beta   90.00
_cell.angle_gamma   90.00
#
_symmetry.space_group_name_H-M   'P 1'
#
loop_
_entity.id
_entity.type
_entity.pdbx_description
1 polymer ?
#
loop_
_entity_poly.entity_id
_entity_poly.type
_entity_poly.pdbx_seq_one_letter_code
_entity_poly.pdbx_strand_id
1 'polypeptide(L)'
;MAPANIVHLPNGQNLTVTPVFGGLFFKSSDLQHNNSPFPTGWTIVLNSEHDLDGDQQDGQHDGEEEEKFPPRNVHRFRRPTLNGDHLYISSISNPSSSDYKAAASPTRQIAMMLWATLYWYFHQAEPTLQVTNSISKKTAEPGKPKGEWRININREGIFKGKVVLPKLERMGLVASEDSIVGCAQEENSPDGWTRMFVSRRTFWQLDPRIYLFTLSPLSNSPFPSGSPYPSRPSSPTANEPRKEQQLDQASPGLWSPSAPGPFHSSSHLPTYYPPPPAQYVFSNNVRHPIRPKPPRQGEVFYTRYIPSVGQYLSFRVASCSSKALRHRGPTSAGVSTPNRNSAMSTSDSIIANMGSLNVEMSDTEYLHKWMNDPRVSHFWGEAGPIEHQEEFLRNGLRSKNSFPVIGCWDGKPFGYFEIYWVKEDNLGKYLPIISDYDRGFHCLIGEQEFRGAHRVKIWLSALVHYCWLADNRTERVMLEPRVDNEKLANYLQEAGFYKEREISLPHKQSNLFKINRDVWRGPAL
;
A
#
# COMPACT_ATOMS: atom_id res chain seq x y z
N MET A 1 -9.68 8.74 19.66
CA MET A 1 -10.38 7.46 19.41
C MET A 1 -9.49 6.36 19.94
N ALA A 2 -10.01 5.41 20.73
CA ALA A 2 -9.27 4.18 21.02
C ALA A 2 -8.96 3.48 19.68
N PRO A 3 -7.79 2.86 19.50
CA PRO A 3 -7.48 2.17 18.26
C PRO A 3 -8.56 1.12 17.99
N ALA A 4 -8.99 1.05 16.73
CA ALA A 4 -9.91 0.00 16.32
C ALA A 4 -9.26 -1.35 16.66
N ASN A 5 -9.95 -2.14 17.49
CA ASN A 5 -9.58 -3.54 17.74
C ASN A 5 -9.68 -4.40 16.46
N ILE A 6 -10.12 -3.81 15.35
CA ILE A 6 -10.28 -4.45 14.05
C ILE A 6 -9.47 -3.68 13.01
N VAL A 7 -8.63 -4.41 12.28
CA VAL A 7 -7.85 -3.93 11.14
C VAL A 7 -8.57 -4.32 9.87
N HIS A 8 -9.04 -3.31 9.15
CA HIS A 8 -9.73 -3.45 7.88
C HIS A 8 -8.71 -3.38 6.73
N LEU A 9 -8.37 -4.52 6.14
CA LEU A 9 -7.36 -4.60 5.09
C LEU A 9 -7.94 -4.23 3.71
N PRO A 10 -7.10 -3.72 2.77
CA PRO A 10 -7.52 -3.40 1.40
C PRO A 10 -8.13 -4.55 0.61
N ASN A 11 -7.72 -5.80 0.89
CA ASN A 11 -8.26 -7.00 0.25
C ASN A 11 -9.61 -7.46 0.85
N GLY A 12 -10.17 -6.68 1.80
CA GLY A 12 -11.44 -6.94 2.45
C GLY A 12 -11.39 -7.90 3.64
N GLN A 13 -10.21 -8.39 4.00
CA GLN A 13 -10.04 -9.21 5.20
C GLN A 13 -9.96 -8.34 6.45
N ASN A 14 -10.47 -8.88 7.55
CA ASN A 14 -10.48 -8.21 8.84
C ASN A 14 -9.63 -9.00 9.85
N LEU A 15 -8.76 -8.29 10.57
CA LEU A 15 -7.97 -8.86 11.66
C LEU A 15 -8.40 -8.24 12.98
N THR A 16 -8.61 -9.06 13.99
CA THR A 16 -8.83 -8.59 15.37
C THR A 16 -7.49 -8.47 16.09
N VAL A 17 -7.24 -7.34 16.75
CA VAL A 17 -6.04 -7.08 17.54
C VAL A 17 -6.40 -7.07 19.02
N THR A 18 -5.74 -7.93 19.80
CA THR A 18 -6.00 -8.10 21.23
C THR A 18 -4.71 -7.95 22.03
N PRO A 19 -4.69 -7.20 23.15
CA PRO A 19 -3.52 -7.13 24.01
C PRO A 19 -3.20 -8.49 24.65
N VAL A 20 -1.92 -8.86 24.68
CA VAL A 20 -1.40 -10.04 25.39
C VAL A 20 -0.19 -9.65 26.25
N PHE A 21 0.33 -10.59 27.04
CA PHE A 21 1.52 -10.34 27.85
C PHE A 21 2.71 -9.95 26.96
N GLY A 22 3.25 -8.75 27.16
CA GLY A 22 4.40 -8.24 26.40
C GLY A 22 4.10 -7.79 24.96
N GLY A 23 2.85 -7.76 24.50
CA GLY A 23 2.57 -7.32 23.13
C GLY A 23 1.13 -7.45 22.67
N LEU A 24 0.92 -7.81 21.40
CA LEU A 24 -0.38 -7.86 20.74
C LEU A 24 -0.56 -9.17 19.97
N PHE A 25 -1.78 -9.71 20.02
CA PHE A 25 -2.18 -10.89 19.25
C PHE A 25 -3.13 -10.47 18.13
N PHE A 26 -2.76 -10.82 16.90
CA PHE A 26 -3.54 -10.61 15.69
C PHE A 26 -4.25 -11.91 15.35
N LYS A 27 -5.56 -11.84 15.15
CA LYS A 27 -6.41 -12.99 14.82
C LYS A 27 -7.20 -12.70 13.54
N SER A 28 -7.19 -13.63 12.59
CA SER A 28 -8.07 -13.53 11.41
C SER A 28 -9.53 -13.72 11.84
N SER A 29 -10.41 -12.75 11.53
CA SER A 29 -11.82 -12.81 11.92
C SER A 29 -12.64 -13.76 11.04
N ASP A 30 -12.20 -14.00 9.81
CA ASP A 30 -12.86 -14.88 8.84
C ASP A 30 -12.33 -16.32 8.92
N LEU A 31 -12.69 -17.04 9.98
CA LEU A 31 -12.51 -18.50 10.06
C LEU A 31 -13.55 -19.28 9.25
N GLN A 32 -14.62 -18.61 8.77
CA GLN A 32 -15.70 -19.25 8.02
C GLN A 32 -15.43 -19.37 6.51
N HIS A 33 -14.35 -18.76 6.01
CA HIS A 33 -13.91 -18.94 4.63
C HIS A 33 -12.70 -19.87 4.64
N ASN A 34 -12.87 -21.10 4.15
CA ASN A 34 -11.85 -22.17 4.08
C ASN A 34 -10.54 -21.81 3.31
N ASN A 35 -10.30 -20.54 2.97
CA ASN A 35 -9.20 -20.05 2.12
C ASN A 35 -8.54 -18.77 2.65
N SER A 36 -8.57 -18.47 3.96
CA SER A 36 -7.83 -17.30 4.49
C SER A 36 -6.32 -17.50 4.25
N PRO A 37 -5.61 -16.54 3.62
CA PRO A 37 -4.16 -16.61 3.42
C PRO A 37 -3.40 -16.40 4.74
N PHE A 38 -4.05 -15.79 5.74
CA PHE A 38 -3.47 -15.54 7.05
C PHE A 38 -3.45 -16.82 7.91
N PRO A 39 -2.43 -17.00 8.76
CA PRO A 39 -2.50 -18.00 9.82
C PRO A 39 -3.67 -17.71 10.77
N THR A 40 -4.05 -18.68 11.61
CA THR A 40 -5.16 -18.50 12.57
C THR A 40 -4.92 -17.31 13.50
N GLY A 41 -3.65 -17.04 13.81
CA GLY A 41 -3.22 -15.79 14.40
C GLY A 41 -1.70 -15.70 14.54
N TRP A 42 -1.21 -14.56 15.02
CA TRP A 42 0.21 -14.37 15.37
C TRP A 42 0.36 -13.40 16.53
N THR A 43 1.40 -13.61 17.32
CA THR A 43 1.75 -12.74 18.43
C THR A 43 2.95 -11.89 18.07
N ILE A 44 2.85 -10.59 18.33
CA ILE A 44 3.97 -9.66 18.27
C ILE A 44 4.34 -9.22 19.67
N VAL A 45 5.61 -8.89 19.85
CA VAL A 45 6.10 -8.10 20.97
C VAL A 45 6.35 -6.69 20.45
N LEU A 46 5.79 -5.70 21.14
CA LEU A 46 5.87 -4.29 20.77
C LEU A 46 6.16 -3.49 22.03
N ASN A 47 7.34 -2.89 22.07
CA ASN A 47 7.82 -2.10 23.19
C ASN A 47 8.31 -0.75 22.71
N SER A 48 8.38 0.22 23.61
CA SER A 48 8.91 1.54 23.34
C SER A 48 10.13 1.78 24.22
N GLU A 49 11.14 2.42 23.64
CA GLU A 49 12.33 2.93 24.29
C GLU A 49 12.22 4.46 24.32
N HIS A 50 12.59 5.06 25.45
CA HIS A 50 12.80 6.51 25.55
C HIS A 50 14.30 6.76 25.58
N ASP A 51 14.78 7.65 24.71
CA ASP A 51 16.09 8.26 24.88
C ASP A 51 16.08 8.93 26.25
N LEU A 52 16.99 8.51 27.15
CA LEU A 52 17.25 9.27 28.37
C LEU A 52 17.72 10.65 27.91
N ASP A 53 17.03 11.70 28.35
CA ASP A 53 17.48 13.08 28.17
C ASP A 53 18.98 13.12 28.51
N GLY A 54 19.81 13.65 27.60
CA GLY A 54 21.27 13.73 27.73
C GLY A 54 21.77 14.65 28.86
N ASP A 55 21.01 14.78 29.96
CA ASP A 55 21.28 15.66 31.09
C ASP A 55 22.00 14.92 32.27
N GLN A 56 22.66 13.77 32.04
CA GLN A 56 23.48 13.09 33.08
C GLN A 56 24.82 12.48 32.59
N GLN A 57 25.55 13.15 31.71
CA GLN A 57 26.98 12.84 31.49
C GLN A 57 27.82 14.12 31.51
N ASP A 58 27.81 14.82 32.64
CA ASP A 58 28.95 15.64 33.07
C ASP A 58 29.64 14.87 34.22
N GLY A 59 30.55 13.98 33.84
CA GLY A 59 31.33 13.16 34.76
C GLY A 59 32.52 12.52 34.06
N GLN A 60 33.64 13.25 34.04
CA GLN A 60 35.04 12.79 33.83
C GLN A 60 35.25 11.51 33.00
N HIS A 61 35.59 11.69 31.73
CA HIS A 61 36.25 10.66 30.93
C HIS A 61 37.78 10.71 31.16
N ASP A 62 38.29 9.73 31.90
CA ASP A 62 39.66 9.21 31.77
C ASP A 62 39.55 7.67 31.73
N GLY A 63 39.95 7.05 30.61
CA GLY A 63 40.24 5.61 30.52
C GLY A 63 39.26 4.73 29.73
N GLU A 64 39.74 4.26 28.57
CA GLU A 64 39.40 3.00 27.85
C GLU A 64 37.90 2.65 27.67
N GLU A 65 37.32 3.10 26.55
CA GLU A 65 35.94 2.80 26.15
C GLU A 65 35.81 1.41 25.51
N GLU A 66 35.40 0.41 26.30
CA GLU A 66 34.45 -0.60 25.80
C GLU A 66 33.10 0.11 25.58
N GLU A 67 32.57 0.13 24.36
CA GLU A 67 31.19 0.59 24.06
C GLU A 67 30.16 -0.30 24.78
N LYS A 68 29.96 -0.09 26.09
CA LYS A 68 28.81 -0.60 26.82
C LYS A 68 27.66 0.36 26.60
N PHE A 69 26.78 0.00 25.66
CA PHE A 69 25.50 0.68 25.47
C PHE A 69 24.78 0.83 26.83
N PRO A 70 24.32 2.04 27.22
CA PRO A 70 23.62 2.24 28.48
C PRO A 70 22.35 1.37 28.55
N PRO A 71 21.91 0.96 29.76
CA PRO A 71 20.74 0.11 29.91
C PRO A 71 19.49 0.81 29.38
N ARG A 72 18.93 0.26 28.30
CA ARG A 72 17.76 0.79 27.63
C ARG A 72 16.53 0.59 28.51
N ASN A 73 15.86 1.67 28.91
CA ASN A 73 14.60 1.60 29.65
C ASN A 73 13.45 1.23 28.71
N VAL A 74 13.34 -0.06 28.41
CA VAL A 74 12.28 -0.63 27.58
C VAL A 74 10.99 -0.71 28.40
N HIS A 75 9.91 -0.13 27.88
CA HIS A 75 8.59 -0.17 28.52
C HIS A 75 7.52 -0.65 27.55
N ARG A 76 6.37 -1.05 28.12
CA ARG A 76 5.22 -1.51 27.34
C ARG A 76 4.71 -0.41 26.42
N PHE A 77 4.50 -0.75 25.14
CA PHE A 77 3.92 0.15 24.15
C PHE A 77 2.54 0.68 24.61
N ARG A 78 2.36 2.00 24.49
CA ARG A 78 1.08 2.68 24.78
C ARG A 78 0.58 3.51 23.60
N ARG A 79 1.51 4.22 22.96
CA ARG A 79 1.31 5.06 21.77
C ARG A 79 2.60 5.04 20.95
N PRO A 80 2.53 5.30 19.65
CA PRO A 80 3.73 5.42 18.83
C PRO A 80 4.72 6.45 19.38
N THR A 81 6.00 6.13 19.26
CA THR A 81 7.11 7.07 19.40
C THR A 81 7.66 7.44 18.02
N LEU A 82 8.53 8.45 17.95
CA LEU A 82 9.10 8.88 16.68
C LEU A 82 10.02 7.80 16.06
N ASN A 83 10.88 7.19 16.86
CA ASN A 83 11.91 6.24 16.41
C ASN A 83 12.31 5.20 17.48
N GLY A 84 11.65 5.20 18.64
CA GLY A 84 11.97 4.35 19.79
C GLY A 84 11.11 3.09 19.90
N ASP A 85 10.24 2.81 18.93
CA ASP A 85 9.40 1.61 18.98
C ASP A 85 10.13 0.41 18.39
N HIS A 86 10.04 -0.73 19.08
CA HIS A 86 10.70 -1.98 18.72
C HIS A 86 9.67 -3.09 18.56
N LEU A 87 9.75 -3.80 17.43
CA LEU A 87 8.82 -4.83 17.02
C LEU A 87 9.54 -6.12 16.61
N TYR A 88 9.01 -7.26 17.06
CA TYR A 88 9.27 -8.55 16.44
C TYR A 88 8.05 -9.48 16.56
N ILE A 89 7.96 -10.47 15.68
CA ILE A 89 6.92 -11.51 15.75
C ILE A 89 7.46 -12.64 16.63
N SER A 90 6.80 -12.90 17.76
CA SER A 90 7.24 -13.88 18.76
C SER A 90 6.75 -15.29 18.44
N SER A 91 5.51 -15.43 17.96
CA SER A 91 4.92 -16.74 17.65
C SER A 91 3.85 -16.66 16.55
N ILE A 92 3.64 -17.79 15.87
CA ILE A 92 2.62 -17.96 14.83
C ILE A 92 1.71 -19.11 15.25
N SER A 93 0.40 -18.88 15.24
CA SER A 93 -0.62 -19.91 15.46
C SER A 93 -1.04 -20.48 14.11
N ASN A 94 -0.72 -21.76 13.86
CA ASN A 94 -1.15 -22.45 12.65
C ASN A 94 -2.39 -23.32 12.95
N PRO A 95 -3.29 -23.51 11.97
CA PRO A 95 -4.40 -24.46 12.12
C PRO A 95 -3.90 -25.91 12.19
N SER A 96 -4.76 -26.84 12.59
CA SER A 96 -4.51 -28.30 12.54
C SER A 96 -4.07 -28.73 11.15
N SER A 97 -3.01 -29.54 11.06
CA SER A 97 -2.39 -30.01 9.81
C SER A 97 -3.30 -30.91 8.96
N SER A 98 -4.45 -31.34 9.48
CA SER A 98 -5.47 -32.10 8.73
C SER A 98 -6.22 -31.24 7.72
N ASP A 99 -6.34 -29.93 7.96
CA ASP A 99 -7.29 -29.08 7.23
C ASP A 99 -6.61 -28.13 6.24
N TYR A 100 -5.28 -27.94 6.35
CA TYR A 100 -4.53 -26.98 5.54
C TYR A 100 -3.17 -27.52 5.09
N LYS A 101 -2.82 -27.27 3.81
CA LYS A 101 -1.45 -27.45 3.31
C LYS A 101 -0.56 -26.33 3.87
N ALA A 102 0.68 -26.68 4.25
CA ALA A 102 1.67 -25.69 4.65
C ALA A 102 1.84 -24.62 3.56
N ALA A 103 2.08 -23.36 3.96
CA ALA A 103 2.28 -22.26 3.02
C ALA A 103 3.41 -22.58 2.04
N ALA A 104 3.17 -22.38 0.74
CA ALA A 104 4.17 -22.64 -0.30
C ALA A 104 5.46 -21.82 -0.13
N SER A 105 5.40 -20.71 0.62
CA SER A 105 6.57 -19.91 1.00
C SER A 105 6.39 -19.32 2.42
N PRO A 106 7.07 -19.88 3.44
CA PRO A 106 7.02 -19.36 4.81
C PRO A 106 7.44 -17.89 4.91
N THR A 107 8.44 -17.46 4.14
CA THR A 107 8.89 -16.05 4.15
C THR A 107 7.83 -15.10 3.61
N ARG A 108 7.06 -15.48 2.59
CA ARG A 108 5.95 -14.64 2.09
C ARG A 108 4.83 -14.51 3.12
N GLN A 109 4.52 -15.57 3.85
CA GLN A 109 3.55 -15.53 4.94
C GLN A 109 4.01 -14.57 6.06
N ILE A 110 5.29 -14.65 6.44
CA ILE A 110 5.90 -13.72 7.41
C ILE A 110 5.85 -12.26 6.91
N ALA A 111 6.18 -12.03 5.63
CA ALA A 111 6.10 -10.70 5.03
C ALA A 111 4.68 -10.13 5.06
N MET A 112 3.68 -10.96 4.77
CA MET A 112 2.27 -10.57 4.86
C MET A 112 1.83 -10.23 6.30
N MET A 113 2.23 -11.04 7.27
CA MET A 113 1.96 -10.78 8.70
C MET A 113 2.61 -9.49 9.18
N LEU A 114 3.88 -9.27 8.81
CA LEU A 114 4.60 -8.04 9.15
C LEU A 114 3.97 -6.83 8.46
N TRP A 115 3.61 -6.93 7.19
CA TRP A 115 2.92 -5.85 6.47
C TRP A 115 1.57 -5.51 7.12
N ALA A 116 0.76 -6.51 7.48
CA ALA A 116 -0.53 -6.28 8.16
C ALA A 116 -0.36 -5.67 9.56
N THR A 117 0.70 -6.06 10.27
CA THR A 117 1.09 -5.47 11.55
C THR A 117 1.49 -4.00 11.41
N LEU A 118 2.33 -3.69 10.41
CA LEU A 118 2.76 -2.34 10.10
C LEU A 118 1.60 -1.47 9.61
N TYR A 119 0.65 -2.06 8.86
CA TYR A 119 -0.59 -1.40 8.48
C TYR A 119 -1.35 -0.95 9.73
N TRP A 120 -1.59 -1.83 10.70
CA TRP A 120 -2.19 -1.43 11.98
C TRP A 120 -1.39 -0.35 12.72
N TYR A 121 -0.06 -0.47 12.77
CA TYR A 121 0.81 0.45 13.49
C TYR A 121 0.79 1.86 12.87
N PHE A 122 0.88 2.00 11.55
CA PHE A 122 0.84 3.30 10.88
C PHE A 122 -0.58 3.90 10.74
N HIS A 123 -1.61 3.19 11.22
CA HIS A 123 -2.94 3.76 11.47
C HIS A 123 -3.11 4.35 12.88
N GLN A 124 -2.13 4.14 13.76
CA GLN A 124 -2.14 4.78 15.08
C GLN A 124 -1.96 6.31 14.95
N ALA A 125 -2.25 7.03 16.03
CA ALA A 125 -2.06 8.49 16.07
C ALA A 125 -0.59 8.86 15.80
N GLU A 126 -0.36 9.83 14.93
CA GLU A 126 0.98 10.32 14.60
C GLU A 126 1.68 10.83 15.88
N PRO A 127 2.91 10.37 16.17
CA PRO A 127 3.71 10.91 17.28
C PRO A 127 4.16 12.34 16.95
N THR A 128 4.59 13.08 17.97
CA THR A 128 5.25 14.37 17.76
C THR A 128 6.46 14.19 16.86
N LEU A 129 6.51 14.91 15.73
CA LEU A 129 7.61 14.80 14.77
C LEU A 129 8.77 15.73 15.12
N GLN A 130 8.54 16.73 15.96
CA GLN A 130 9.56 17.67 16.43
C GLN A 130 10.61 16.95 17.28
N VAL A 131 11.87 17.11 16.90
CA VAL A 131 13.02 16.57 17.61
C VAL A 131 13.62 17.65 18.51
N THR A 132 13.77 17.31 19.79
CA THR A 132 14.47 18.14 20.77
C THR A 132 15.85 17.54 21.01
N ASN A 133 16.91 18.27 20.66
CA ASN A 133 18.29 17.92 20.97
C ASN A 133 18.98 19.12 21.61
N SER A 134 20.27 18.97 22.00
CA SER A 134 21.05 20.03 22.64
C SER A 134 21.05 21.35 21.85
N ILE A 135 20.97 21.27 20.52
CA ILE A 135 20.97 22.42 19.60
C ILE A 135 19.56 23.02 19.45
N SER A 136 18.51 22.20 19.39
CA SER A 136 17.12 22.64 19.18
C SER A 136 16.34 22.91 20.47
N LYS A 137 16.92 22.68 21.65
CA LYS A 137 16.28 22.88 22.98
C LYS A 137 15.69 24.29 23.15
N LYS A 138 16.36 25.31 22.60
CA LYS A 138 15.93 26.72 22.66
C LYS A 138 15.03 27.15 21.48
N THR A 139 14.88 26.30 20.46
CA THR A 139 14.02 26.59 19.31
C THR A 139 12.56 26.41 19.70
N ALA A 140 11.71 27.37 19.32
CA ALA A 140 10.26 27.26 19.55
C ALA A 140 9.70 26.00 18.87
N GLU A 141 8.72 25.33 19.51
CA GLU A 141 8.18 24.04 19.05
C GLU A 141 7.86 23.98 17.55
N PRO A 142 7.17 24.96 16.93
CA PRO A 142 6.86 24.88 15.50
C PRO A 142 8.09 24.93 14.58
N GLY A 143 9.18 25.53 15.05
CA GLY A 143 10.44 25.68 14.32
C GLY A 143 11.45 24.56 14.59
N LYS A 144 11.17 23.63 15.51
CA LYS A 144 12.06 22.49 15.78
C LYS A 144 12.20 21.59 14.56
N PRO A 145 13.39 20.97 14.36
CA PRO A 145 13.60 20.04 13.26
C PRO A 145 12.61 18.88 13.35
N LYS A 146 12.15 18.39 12.19
CA LYS A 146 11.20 17.27 12.12
C LYS A 146 11.93 15.99 11.75
N GLY A 147 11.80 14.97 12.59
CA GLY A 147 12.29 13.62 12.30
C GLY A 147 11.30 12.80 11.48
N GLU A 148 11.71 11.58 11.14
CA GLU A 148 10.88 10.60 10.46
C GLU A 148 10.28 9.60 11.45
N TRP A 149 8.97 9.37 11.33
CA TRP A 149 8.30 8.34 12.11
C TRP A 149 8.68 6.95 11.58
N ARG A 150 9.46 6.21 12.37
CA ARG A 150 9.97 4.87 12.07
C ARG A 150 9.78 3.90 13.24
N ILE A 151 9.68 2.62 12.92
CA ILE A 151 9.65 1.51 13.87
C ILE A 151 10.82 0.57 13.59
N ASN A 152 11.51 0.13 14.64
CA ASN A 152 12.62 -0.80 14.58
C ASN A 152 12.11 -2.25 14.54
N ILE A 153 12.70 -3.07 13.67
CA ILE A 153 12.41 -4.49 13.53
C ILE A 153 13.57 -5.28 14.14
N ASN A 154 13.34 -5.85 15.32
CA ASN A 154 14.39 -6.54 16.07
C ASN A 154 14.67 -7.94 15.48
N ARG A 155 15.93 -8.36 15.51
CA ARG A 155 16.38 -9.72 15.16
C ARG A 155 16.06 -10.72 16.27
N GLU A 156 14.78 -10.84 16.61
CA GLU A 156 14.25 -11.66 17.70
C GLU A 156 13.06 -12.51 17.24
N GLY A 157 12.64 -13.48 18.06
CA GLY A 157 11.55 -14.40 17.72
C GLY A 157 11.78 -15.09 16.38
N ILE A 158 10.82 -14.99 15.46
CA ILE A 158 10.94 -15.60 14.13
C ILE A 158 12.01 -14.95 13.24
N PHE A 159 12.47 -13.74 13.59
CA PHE A 159 13.47 -12.99 12.82
C PHE A 159 14.91 -13.34 13.22
N LYS A 160 15.12 -14.17 14.26
CA LYS A 160 16.46 -14.55 14.74
C LYS A 160 17.31 -15.23 13.66
N GLY A 161 16.66 -16.00 12.77
CA GLY A 161 17.32 -16.72 11.69
C GLY A 161 17.90 -15.80 10.61
N LYS A 162 19.05 -16.20 10.04
CA LYS A 162 19.83 -15.41 9.07
C LYS A 162 19.13 -15.13 7.73
N VAL A 163 18.04 -15.81 7.44
CA VAL A 163 17.45 -15.83 6.10
C VAL A 163 16.27 -14.88 5.97
N VAL A 164 15.54 -14.63 7.05
CA VAL A 164 14.24 -13.93 6.99
C VAL A 164 14.44 -12.44 6.75
N LEU A 165 15.20 -11.73 7.59
CA LEU A 165 15.40 -10.29 7.45
C LEU A 165 16.03 -9.89 6.10
N PRO A 166 17.07 -10.56 5.57
CA PRO A 166 17.60 -10.25 4.23
C PRO A 166 16.59 -10.50 3.11
N LYS A 167 15.72 -11.50 3.24
CA LYS A 167 14.63 -11.71 2.27
C LYS A 167 13.57 -10.61 2.38
N LEU A 168 13.21 -10.17 3.58
CA LEU A 168 12.26 -9.07 3.78
C LEU A 168 12.81 -7.75 3.24
N GLU A 169 14.11 -7.50 3.40
CA GLU A 169 14.78 -6.33 2.81
C GLU A 169 14.79 -6.40 1.28
N ARG A 170 15.15 -7.54 0.70
CA ARG A 170 15.05 -7.75 -0.77
C ARG A 170 13.64 -7.62 -1.32
N MET A 171 12.62 -7.89 -0.49
CA MET A 171 11.22 -7.64 -0.83
C MET A 171 10.83 -6.16 -0.71
N GLY A 172 11.67 -5.33 -0.09
CA GLY A 172 11.46 -3.90 0.13
C GLY A 172 10.67 -3.55 1.39
N LEU A 173 10.40 -4.52 2.28
CA LEU A 173 9.54 -4.32 3.45
C LEU A 173 10.26 -3.67 4.63
N VAL A 174 11.55 -3.98 4.80
CA VAL A 174 12.43 -3.47 5.86
C VAL A 174 13.70 -2.90 5.24
N ALA A 175 14.36 -1.98 5.93
CA ALA A 175 15.61 -1.37 5.49
C ALA A 175 16.62 -1.30 6.65
N SER A 176 17.90 -1.20 6.31
CA SER A 176 19.01 -0.95 7.23
C SER A 176 19.64 0.42 6.92
N GLU A 177 20.10 1.14 7.94
CA GLU A 177 21.00 2.30 7.75
C GLU A 177 22.44 1.85 7.48
N ASP A 178 22.75 0.62 7.90
CA ASP A 178 24.06 0.02 7.75
C ASP A 178 24.15 -0.73 6.42
N SER A 179 25.09 -0.29 5.56
CA SER A 179 25.39 -0.87 4.26
C SER A 179 26.73 -1.63 4.25
N ILE A 180 27.36 -1.84 5.40
CA ILE A 180 28.61 -2.60 5.47
C ILE A 180 28.35 -4.09 5.21
N VAL A 181 29.36 -4.77 4.67
CA VAL A 181 29.32 -6.23 4.46
C VAL A 181 29.63 -7.00 5.75
N GLY A 182 30.51 -6.46 6.59
CA GLY A 182 31.08 -7.14 7.76
C GLY A 182 32.27 -8.04 7.40
N CYS A 183 33.21 -8.20 8.34
CA CYS A 183 34.37 -9.09 8.20
C CYS A 183 34.20 -10.40 8.98
N ALA A 184 33.24 -10.46 9.90
CA ALA A 184 33.03 -11.62 10.73
C ALA A 184 32.50 -12.80 9.91
N GLN A 185 33.23 -13.90 9.96
CA GLN A 185 32.87 -15.16 9.32
C GLN A 185 31.99 -16.05 10.22
N GLU A 186 31.92 -15.71 11.51
CA GLU A 186 31.22 -16.50 12.51
C GLU A 186 29.70 -16.43 12.40
N GLU A 187 29.05 -17.54 12.76
CA GLU A 187 27.62 -17.69 12.54
C GLU A 187 26.78 -16.78 13.46
N ASN A 188 27.31 -16.43 14.63
CA ASN A 188 26.66 -15.59 15.65
C ASN A 188 27.20 -14.15 15.68
N SER A 189 27.89 -13.71 14.64
CA SER A 189 28.41 -12.34 14.61
C SER A 189 27.30 -11.31 14.86
N PRO A 190 27.55 -10.27 15.67
CA PRO A 190 26.67 -9.11 15.79
C PRO A 190 26.52 -8.35 14.46
N ASP A 191 27.36 -8.64 13.48
CA ASP A 191 27.34 -8.03 12.15
C ASP A 191 26.15 -8.55 11.33
N GLY A 192 25.36 -7.62 10.78
CA GLY A 192 24.32 -7.90 9.79
C GLY A 192 22.89 -7.94 10.31
N TRP A 193 22.03 -7.10 9.69
CA TRP A 193 20.57 -7.03 9.88
C TRP A 193 20.10 -6.90 11.34
N THR A 194 20.86 -6.22 12.19
CA THR A 194 20.50 -5.97 13.60
C THR A 194 19.71 -4.68 13.80
N ARG A 195 19.95 -3.68 12.95
CA ARG A 195 19.32 -2.34 13.01
C ARG A 195 18.33 -2.13 11.87
N MET A 196 17.41 -3.07 11.71
CA MET A 196 16.38 -2.99 10.69
C MET A 196 15.26 -2.04 11.13
N PHE A 197 14.68 -1.30 10.19
CA PHE A 197 13.55 -0.41 10.47
C PHE A 197 12.58 -0.32 9.29
N VAL A 198 11.41 0.24 9.56
CA VAL A 198 10.44 0.65 8.56
C VAL A 198 10.01 2.08 8.85
N SER A 199 10.15 2.98 7.87
CA SER A 199 9.61 4.33 7.98
C SER A 199 8.17 4.38 7.48
N ARG A 200 7.35 5.26 8.06
CA ARG A 200 5.98 5.49 7.61
C ARG A 200 5.92 5.87 6.13
N ARG A 201 6.84 6.74 5.69
CA ARG A 201 6.90 7.23 4.31
C ARG A 201 7.07 6.07 3.34
N THR A 202 8.02 5.19 3.59
CA THR A 202 8.31 4.03 2.74
C THR A 202 7.14 3.05 2.78
N PHE A 203 6.60 2.73 3.96
CA PHE A 203 5.50 1.79 4.11
C PHE A 203 4.29 2.14 3.22
N TRP A 204 3.88 3.41 3.21
CA TRP A 204 2.76 3.87 2.39
C TRP A 204 3.04 3.98 0.90
N GLN A 205 4.25 3.66 0.46
CA GLN A 205 4.60 3.59 -0.96
C GLN A 205 4.86 2.15 -1.41
N LEU A 206 4.70 1.18 -0.50
CA LEU A 206 4.72 -0.23 -0.82
C LEU A 206 3.35 -0.67 -1.36
N ASP A 207 3.35 -1.28 -2.54
CA ASP A 207 2.14 -1.82 -3.12
C ASP A 207 1.61 -2.99 -2.26
N PRO A 208 0.40 -2.88 -1.68
CA PRO A 208 -0.17 -3.93 -0.85
C PRO A 208 -0.31 -5.26 -1.60
N ARG A 209 -0.45 -5.26 -2.94
CA ARG A 209 -0.62 -6.48 -3.75
C ARG A 209 0.62 -7.39 -3.74
N ILE A 210 1.79 -6.84 -3.41
CA ILE A 210 3.04 -7.61 -3.25
C ILE A 210 2.96 -8.49 -1.99
N TYR A 211 2.26 -8.03 -0.95
CA TYR A 211 2.25 -8.63 0.38
C TYR A 211 0.92 -9.32 0.72
N LEU A 212 -0.20 -8.73 0.31
CA LEU A 212 -1.56 -9.25 0.48
C LEU A 212 -1.96 -10.08 -0.74
N PHE A 213 -1.68 -11.38 -0.72
CA PHE A 213 -2.12 -12.31 -1.76
C PHE A 213 -3.26 -13.19 -1.24
N THR A 214 -4.17 -13.57 -2.12
CA THR A 214 -5.22 -14.57 -1.85
C THR A 214 -4.76 -15.94 -2.34
N LEU A 215 -4.95 -16.98 -1.53
CA LEU A 215 -4.74 -18.35 -2.00
C LEU A 215 -5.92 -18.73 -2.91
N SER A 216 -5.66 -19.03 -4.18
CA SER A 216 -6.69 -19.55 -5.08
C SER A 216 -7.12 -20.94 -4.60
N PRO A 217 -8.43 -21.23 -4.48
CA PRO A 217 -8.88 -22.59 -4.23
C PRO A 217 -8.46 -23.48 -5.40
N LEU A 218 -7.86 -24.63 -5.08
CA LEU A 218 -7.33 -25.62 -6.03
C LEU A 218 -8.38 -26.23 -6.98
N SER A 219 -9.68 -25.94 -6.82
CA SER A 219 -10.74 -26.70 -7.48
C SER A 219 -11.16 -26.23 -8.87
N ASN A 220 -10.65 -25.11 -9.41
CA ASN A 220 -11.06 -24.61 -10.74
C ASN A 220 -9.89 -23.97 -11.52
N SER A 221 -8.70 -24.56 -11.45
CA SER A 221 -7.64 -24.26 -12.41
C SER A 221 -7.96 -24.96 -13.74
N PRO A 222 -8.16 -24.25 -14.87
CA PRO A 222 -8.26 -24.89 -16.18
C PRO A 222 -6.93 -25.51 -16.64
N PHE A 223 -5.85 -25.29 -15.88
CA PHE A 223 -4.59 -25.96 -16.04
C PHE A 223 -4.55 -27.19 -15.13
N PRO A 224 -4.38 -28.41 -15.66
CA PRO A 224 -4.26 -29.59 -14.82
C PRO A 224 -3.06 -29.40 -13.89
N SER A 225 -3.31 -29.57 -12.59
CA SER A 225 -2.31 -29.65 -11.55
C SER A 225 -1.43 -30.89 -11.77
N GLY A 226 -0.43 -30.75 -12.63
CA GLY A 226 0.65 -31.72 -12.81
C GLY A 226 1.70 -31.53 -11.74
N SER A 227 1.71 -32.44 -10.77
CA SER A 227 2.84 -32.75 -9.89
C SER A 227 2.78 -34.26 -9.64
N PRO A 228 3.87 -34.98 -9.32
CA PRO A 228 5.31 -34.68 -9.36
C PRO A 228 5.99 -35.56 -10.43
N TYR A 229 7.30 -35.54 -10.62
CA TYR A 229 7.99 -36.60 -11.40
C TYR A 229 8.16 -37.86 -10.54
N PRO A 230 7.68 -39.05 -10.97
CA PRO A 230 8.27 -40.33 -10.65
C PRO A 230 8.75 -41.04 -11.92
N SER A 231 10.01 -41.50 -11.98
CA SER A 231 10.38 -42.84 -12.48
C SER A 231 11.91 -43.07 -12.46
N ARG A 232 12.27 -44.20 -11.82
CA ARG A 232 13.55 -44.90 -11.55
C ARG A 232 13.99 -45.76 -12.78
N PRO A 233 14.90 -46.78 -12.74
CA PRO A 233 16.03 -47.19 -11.85
C PRO A 233 17.34 -47.56 -12.64
N SER A 234 18.54 -47.74 -12.02
CA SER A 234 19.22 -49.05 -11.82
C SER A 234 20.60 -48.97 -11.08
N SER A 235 20.94 -50.01 -10.30
CA SER A 235 22.14 -50.24 -9.43
C SER A 235 23.24 -51.08 -10.14
N PRO A 236 24.33 -51.67 -9.53
CA PRO A 236 25.06 -51.51 -8.23
C PRO A 236 26.63 -51.54 -8.35
N THR A 237 27.35 -51.72 -7.20
CA THR A 237 28.79 -52.07 -6.94
C THR A 237 29.81 -50.91 -6.79
N ALA A 238 30.85 -50.91 -5.93
CA ALA A 238 31.35 -51.74 -4.81
C ALA A 238 32.43 -50.97 -3.98
N ASN A 239 32.57 -51.35 -2.70
CA ASN A 239 33.69 -51.19 -1.72
C ASN A 239 34.76 -50.06 -1.81
N GLU A 240 34.78 -49.21 -0.74
CA GLU A 240 35.88 -48.63 0.11
C GLU A 240 37.31 -48.37 -0.47
N PRO A 241 38.10 -47.35 -0.01
CA PRO A 241 38.18 -46.92 1.40
C PRO A 241 38.35 -45.41 1.70
N ARG A 242 38.31 -45.11 3.00
CA ARG A 242 38.62 -43.84 3.68
C ARG A 242 39.90 -43.13 3.19
N LYS A 243 39.81 -41.81 2.97
CA LYS A 243 40.90 -40.81 3.00
C LYS A 243 40.34 -39.50 3.59
N GLU A 244 40.75 -39.16 4.80
CA GLU A 244 41.78 -38.14 5.13
C GLU A 244 41.24 -36.71 5.08
N GLN A 245 41.27 -36.05 6.24
CA GLN A 245 40.94 -34.65 6.46
C GLN A 245 41.83 -33.77 5.59
N GLN A 246 41.24 -33.08 4.61
CA GLN A 246 41.87 -31.96 3.94
C GLN A 246 41.03 -30.71 4.22
N LEU A 247 41.60 -29.85 5.07
CA LEU A 247 41.25 -28.44 5.17
C LEU A 247 41.40 -27.81 3.78
N ASP A 248 40.26 -27.55 3.13
CA ASP A 248 40.04 -26.46 2.17
C ASP A 248 38.67 -26.68 1.50
N GLN A 249 37.60 -26.36 2.22
CA GLN A 249 36.31 -26.08 1.59
C GLN A 249 36.07 -24.58 1.68
N ALA A 250 36.58 -23.86 0.67
CA ALA A 250 35.99 -22.59 0.30
C ALA A 250 34.48 -22.82 0.15
N SER A 251 33.68 -22.05 0.89
CA SER A 251 32.23 -22.11 0.80
C SER A 251 31.81 -22.06 -0.67
N PRO A 252 30.91 -22.94 -1.15
CA PRO A 252 30.48 -22.92 -2.54
C PRO A 252 29.93 -21.53 -2.83
N GLY A 253 30.65 -20.78 -3.66
CA GLY A 253 30.27 -19.42 -4.04
C GLY A 253 28.87 -19.38 -4.67
N LEU A 254 28.36 -18.16 -4.88
CA LEU A 254 27.05 -17.83 -5.45
C LEU A 254 26.66 -18.54 -6.78
N TRP A 255 27.55 -19.35 -7.36
CA TRP A 255 27.45 -20.03 -8.65
C TRP A 255 27.55 -21.57 -8.56
N SER A 256 27.42 -22.17 -7.38
CA SER A 256 27.37 -23.63 -7.26
C SER A 256 26.03 -24.20 -7.76
N PRO A 257 26.00 -25.21 -8.65
CA PRO A 257 24.76 -25.79 -9.20
C PRO A 257 23.88 -26.51 -8.17
N SER A 258 24.45 -26.85 -7.01
CA SER A 258 23.81 -27.67 -5.97
C SER A 258 23.44 -26.90 -4.70
N ALA A 259 23.76 -25.60 -4.61
CA ALA A 259 23.28 -24.72 -3.55
C ALA A 259 22.13 -23.84 -4.08
N PRO A 260 21.10 -23.50 -3.27
CA PRO A 260 20.12 -22.50 -3.66
C PRO A 260 20.81 -21.14 -3.79
N GLY A 261 21.38 -20.86 -4.96
CA GLY A 261 22.00 -19.59 -5.29
C GLY A 261 20.97 -18.45 -5.31
N PRO A 262 21.40 -17.19 -5.55
CA PRO A 262 20.50 -16.02 -5.57
C PRO A 262 19.37 -16.12 -6.60
N PHE A 263 19.47 -17.05 -7.55
CA PHE A 263 18.46 -17.34 -8.58
C PHE A 263 17.48 -18.47 -8.23
N HIS A 264 17.64 -19.12 -7.06
CA HIS A 264 16.76 -20.19 -6.64
C HIS A 264 15.50 -19.62 -5.96
N SER A 265 14.34 -19.73 -6.64
CA SER A 265 13.04 -19.34 -6.10
C SER A 265 12.10 -20.53 -6.06
N SER A 266 11.69 -20.94 -4.85
CA SER A 266 10.73 -22.04 -4.66
C SER A 266 9.33 -21.72 -5.17
N SER A 267 9.03 -20.43 -5.46
CA SER A 267 7.73 -20.00 -5.98
C SER A 267 7.67 -19.87 -7.50
N HIS A 268 8.77 -20.12 -8.23
CA HIS A 268 8.95 -19.95 -9.69
C HIS A 268 8.54 -18.58 -10.31
N LEU A 269 7.97 -17.66 -9.53
CA LEU A 269 7.63 -16.29 -9.93
C LEU A 269 8.21 -15.28 -8.93
N PRO A 270 8.82 -14.17 -9.40
CA PRO A 270 9.21 -13.06 -8.55
C PRO A 270 8.01 -12.51 -7.76
N THR A 271 8.20 -12.15 -6.50
CA THR A 271 7.16 -11.47 -5.69
C THR A 271 6.93 -10.04 -6.17
N TYR A 272 7.92 -9.48 -6.85
CA TYR A 272 7.95 -8.14 -7.39
C TYR A 272 8.56 -8.19 -8.79
N TYR A 273 7.89 -7.57 -9.76
CA TYR A 273 8.43 -7.36 -11.09
C TYR A 273 8.97 -5.95 -11.14
N PRO A 274 10.31 -5.74 -11.14
CA PRO A 274 10.84 -4.40 -11.34
C PRO A 274 10.34 -3.84 -12.68
N PRO A 275 10.17 -2.51 -12.78
CA PRO A 275 9.76 -1.92 -14.05
C PRO A 275 10.76 -2.33 -15.14
N PRO A 276 10.29 -2.87 -16.29
CA PRO A 276 11.19 -3.24 -17.36
C PRO A 276 11.87 -1.99 -17.92
N PRO A 277 13.02 -2.14 -18.60
CA PRO A 277 13.65 -1.07 -19.35
C PRO A 277 12.62 -0.33 -20.22
N ALA A 278 12.66 1.02 -20.17
CA ALA A 278 11.66 1.84 -20.83
C ALA A 278 11.71 1.68 -22.35
N GLN A 279 10.59 1.24 -22.93
CA GLN A 279 10.35 1.26 -24.37
C GLN A 279 9.52 2.49 -24.72
N TYR A 280 9.74 3.08 -25.89
CA TYR A 280 9.13 4.36 -26.27
C TYR A 280 8.21 4.22 -27.48
N VAL A 281 7.19 5.05 -27.51
CA VAL A 281 6.23 5.19 -28.60
C VAL A 281 5.96 6.68 -28.84
N PHE A 282 5.38 7.00 -29.99
CA PHE A 282 4.87 8.33 -30.29
C PHE A 282 3.34 8.32 -30.26
N SER A 283 2.74 9.24 -29.50
CA SER A 283 1.33 9.56 -29.59
C SER A 283 1.16 11.08 -29.52
N ASN A 284 0.21 11.64 -30.26
CA ASN A 284 -0.01 13.10 -30.34
C ASN A 284 1.28 13.91 -30.64
N ASN A 285 2.17 13.36 -31.47
CA ASN A 285 3.49 13.91 -31.80
C ASN A 285 4.45 14.08 -30.60
N VAL A 286 4.21 13.38 -29.49
CA VAL A 286 5.08 13.36 -28.31
C VAL A 286 5.70 11.99 -28.15
N ARG A 287 7.01 11.92 -27.90
CA ARG A 287 7.72 10.70 -27.53
C ARG A 287 7.58 10.43 -26.04
N HIS A 288 7.04 9.28 -25.66
CA HIS A 288 6.85 8.89 -24.27
C HIS A 288 7.04 7.37 -24.09
N PRO A 289 7.24 6.87 -22.86
CA PRO A 289 7.27 5.44 -22.62
C PRO A 289 5.95 4.78 -22.95
N ILE A 290 5.99 3.51 -23.37
CA ILE A 290 4.79 2.68 -23.52
C ILE A 290 4.08 2.60 -22.16
N ARG A 291 2.79 2.93 -22.15
CA ARG A 291 1.97 2.94 -20.94
C ARG A 291 1.36 1.57 -20.67
N PRO A 292 1.28 1.14 -19.40
CA PRO A 292 0.50 -0.04 -19.06
C PRO A 292 -0.98 0.19 -19.42
N LYS A 293 -1.68 -0.87 -19.81
CA LYS A 293 -3.13 -0.78 -20.03
C LYS A 293 -3.82 -0.46 -18.71
N PRO A 294 -4.80 0.47 -18.70
CA PRO A 294 -5.64 0.69 -17.52
C PRO A 294 -6.41 -0.59 -17.14
N PRO A 295 -6.92 -0.66 -15.90
CA PRO A 295 -7.86 -1.70 -15.48
C PRO A 295 -9.11 -1.73 -16.38
N ARG A 296 -9.86 -2.83 -16.37
CA ARG A 296 -11.07 -2.97 -17.19
C ARG A 296 -12.19 -2.07 -16.67
N GLN A 297 -13.16 -1.77 -17.52
CA GLN A 297 -14.37 -1.06 -17.11
C GLN A 297 -15.03 -1.74 -15.90
N GLY A 298 -15.40 -0.94 -14.89
CA GLY A 298 -15.98 -1.42 -13.63
C GLY A 298 -14.99 -2.07 -12.66
N GLU A 299 -13.73 -2.30 -13.06
CA GLU A 299 -12.72 -2.90 -12.20
C GLU A 299 -12.27 -1.92 -11.11
N VAL A 300 -12.36 -2.35 -9.85
CA VAL A 300 -11.83 -1.62 -8.70
C VAL A 300 -10.32 -1.83 -8.66
N PHE A 301 -9.57 -0.74 -8.78
CA PHE A 301 -8.10 -0.79 -8.81
C PHE A 301 -7.45 -0.21 -7.56
N TYR A 302 -8.24 0.45 -6.71
CA TYR A 302 -7.79 1.03 -5.46
C TYR A 302 -8.86 0.85 -4.39
N THR A 303 -8.46 0.48 -3.18
CA THR A 303 -9.36 0.38 -2.02
C THR A 303 -8.55 0.64 -0.74
N ARG A 304 -9.10 1.45 0.17
CA ARG A 304 -8.51 1.71 1.49
C ARG A 304 -9.62 1.96 2.50
N TYR A 305 -9.51 1.34 3.67
CA TYR A 305 -10.36 1.68 4.80
C TYR A 305 -9.88 2.98 5.45
N ILE A 306 -10.81 3.88 5.79
CA ILE A 306 -10.51 5.20 6.35
C ILE A 306 -11.07 5.29 7.77
N PRO A 307 -10.25 5.11 8.82
CA PRO A 307 -10.70 5.15 10.20
C PRO A 307 -11.47 6.41 10.59
N SER A 308 -11.06 7.60 10.11
CA SER A 308 -11.68 8.86 10.53
C SER A 308 -13.14 9.01 10.11
N VAL A 309 -13.56 8.29 9.06
CA VAL A 309 -14.96 8.26 8.60
C VAL A 309 -15.63 6.88 8.74
N GLY A 310 -14.86 5.84 9.09
CA GLY A 310 -15.37 4.48 9.30
C GLY A 310 -15.79 3.74 8.02
N GLN A 311 -15.31 4.16 6.84
CA GLN A 311 -15.77 3.67 5.53
C GLN A 311 -14.61 3.20 4.65
N TYR A 312 -14.90 2.34 3.68
CA TYR A 312 -13.97 2.07 2.58
C TYR A 312 -14.10 3.14 1.49
N LEU A 313 -12.97 3.72 1.12
CA LEU A 313 -12.82 4.48 -0.12
C LEU A 313 -12.30 3.55 -1.21
N SER A 314 -12.96 3.53 -2.36
CA SER A 314 -12.50 2.77 -3.53
C SER A 314 -12.56 3.60 -4.80
N PHE A 315 -11.68 3.29 -5.76
CA PHE A 315 -11.73 3.81 -7.11
C PHE A 315 -11.86 2.67 -8.11
N ARG A 316 -12.76 2.84 -9.08
CA ARG A 316 -12.95 1.91 -10.19
C ARG A 316 -12.97 2.64 -11.51
N VAL A 317 -12.62 1.94 -12.59
CA VAL A 317 -12.77 2.51 -13.94
C VAL A 317 -14.26 2.67 -14.24
N ALA A 318 -14.64 3.80 -14.80
CA ALA A 318 -16.03 4.05 -15.22
C ALA A 318 -16.45 3.06 -16.33
N SER A 319 -17.75 2.86 -16.51
CA SER A 319 -18.28 1.91 -17.49
C SER A 319 -19.42 2.50 -18.32
N CYS A 320 -19.41 2.20 -19.62
CA CYS A 320 -20.54 2.48 -20.51
C CYS A 320 -21.70 1.47 -20.37
N SER A 321 -21.73 0.67 -19.30
CA SER A 321 -22.85 -0.25 -19.08
C SER A 321 -24.13 0.54 -18.83
N SER A 322 -25.21 0.18 -19.52
CA SER A 322 -26.55 0.72 -19.26
C SER A 322 -27.15 0.23 -17.93
N LYS A 323 -26.52 -0.75 -17.27
CA LYS A 323 -26.93 -1.26 -15.97
C LYS A 323 -26.01 -0.71 -14.90
N ALA A 324 -26.57 -0.46 -13.72
CA ALA A 324 -25.76 -0.17 -12.55
C ALA A 324 -24.75 -1.29 -12.27
N LEU A 325 -23.54 -0.86 -11.92
CA LEU A 325 -22.47 -1.76 -11.56
C LEU A 325 -22.58 -2.16 -10.09
N ARG A 326 -22.65 -3.47 -9.86
CA ARG A 326 -22.56 -4.03 -8.51
C ARG A 326 -21.15 -3.85 -7.96
N HIS A 327 -21.04 -3.22 -6.79
CA HIS A 327 -19.78 -3.13 -6.06
C HIS A 327 -19.30 -4.53 -5.65
N ARG A 328 -18.05 -4.86 -5.97
CA ARG A 328 -17.41 -6.14 -5.62
C ARG A 328 -16.28 -6.00 -4.59
N GLY A 329 -16.07 -4.80 -4.06
CA GLY A 329 -15.08 -4.54 -3.02
C GLY A 329 -15.64 -4.71 -1.60
N PRO A 330 -14.78 -4.57 -0.58
CA PRO A 330 -15.24 -4.52 0.80
C PRO A 330 -16.10 -3.28 1.08
N THR A 331 -16.94 -3.40 2.10
CA THR A 331 -17.79 -2.33 2.65
C THR A 331 -17.74 -2.39 4.17
N SER A 332 -17.96 -1.25 4.82
CA SER A 332 -18.13 -1.18 6.27
C SER A 332 -19.39 -1.93 6.72
N ALA A 333 -19.36 -2.52 7.92
CA ALA A 333 -20.50 -3.24 8.48
C ALA A 333 -21.68 -2.28 8.71
N GLY A 334 -22.85 -2.58 8.15
CA GLY A 334 -24.06 -1.75 8.25
C GLY A 334 -24.58 -1.20 6.91
N VAL A 335 -23.81 -1.30 5.82
CA VAL A 335 -24.31 -1.04 4.46
C VAL A 335 -24.88 -2.33 3.89
N SER A 336 -26.20 -2.48 3.92
CA SER A 336 -26.91 -3.57 3.26
C SER A 336 -26.70 -3.48 1.74
N THR A 337 -25.69 -4.15 1.22
CA THR A 337 -25.64 -4.46 -0.22
C THR A 337 -26.73 -5.48 -0.53
N PRO A 338 -27.61 -5.26 -1.53
CA PRO A 338 -28.58 -6.27 -1.91
C PRO A 338 -27.84 -7.51 -2.43
N ASN A 339 -27.95 -8.61 -1.67
CA ASN A 339 -27.55 -9.98 -2.00
C ASN A 339 -26.05 -10.27 -2.08
N ARG A 340 -25.43 -10.44 -0.91
CA ARG A 340 -24.27 -11.33 -0.74
C ARG A 340 -24.79 -12.75 -0.46
N ASN A 341 -24.98 -13.53 -1.53
CA ASN A 341 -25.30 -14.97 -1.54
C ASN A 341 -26.64 -15.42 -0.91
N SER A 342 -27.70 -15.48 -1.72
CA SER A 342 -28.70 -16.55 -1.62
C SER A 342 -28.66 -17.34 -2.92
N ALA A 343 -28.12 -18.56 -2.86
CA ALA A 343 -28.35 -19.55 -3.89
C ALA A 343 -29.87 -19.71 -4.07
N MET A 344 -30.29 -19.86 -5.32
CA MET A 344 -31.69 -20.07 -5.71
C MET A 344 -32.37 -21.10 -4.80
N SER A 345 -33.37 -20.66 -4.05
CA SER A 345 -34.51 -21.51 -3.72
C SER A 345 -35.72 -20.85 -4.38
N THR A 346 -36.29 -21.56 -5.34
CA THR A 346 -37.54 -21.21 -6.01
C THR A 346 -38.68 -21.36 -5.00
N SER A 347 -39.60 -20.39 -5.06
CA SER A 347 -40.86 -20.29 -4.31
C SER A 347 -40.75 -19.55 -2.98
N ASP A 348 -41.03 -18.25 -3.00
CA ASP A 348 -42.33 -17.76 -2.54
C ASP A 348 -42.49 -16.26 -2.83
N SER A 349 -43.65 -15.92 -3.37
CA SER A 349 -44.12 -14.56 -3.58
C SER A 349 -44.69 -14.00 -2.28
N ILE A 350 -44.73 -12.66 -2.20
CA ILE A 350 -45.70 -11.80 -1.46
C ILE A 350 -45.03 -10.79 -0.47
N ILE A 351 -45.11 -9.51 -0.90
CA ILE A 351 -44.93 -8.20 -0.22
C ILE A 351 -43.51 -7.74 0.14
N ALA A 352 -42.89 -6.99 -0.79
CA ALA A 352 -41.83 -6.03 -0.47
C ALA A 352 -42.46 -4.68 -0.11
N ASN A 353 -42.18 -4.20 1.11
CA ASN A 353 -42.59 -2.88 1.60
C ASN A 353 -42.06 -1.75 0.70
N MET A 354 -42.93 -0.80 0.41
CA MET A 354 -42.80 0.29 -0.56
C MET A 354 -41.94 1.47 -0.02
N GLY A 355 -40.76 1.19 0.52
CA GLY A 355 -39.83 2.18 1.05
C GLY A 355 -38.38 1.84 0.70
N SER A 356 -37.82 2.55 -0.27
CA SER A 356 -36.44 2.43 -0.80
C SER A 356 -36.23 1.44 -1.96
N LEU A 357 -36.95 1.66 -3.06
CA LEU A 357 -36.48 1.27 -4.39
C LEU A 357 -35.40 2.28 -4.82
N ASN A 358 -34.18 2.16 -4.28
CA ASN A 358 -33.02 2.81 -4.88
C ASN A 358 -32.76 2.08 -6.22
N VAL A 359 -33.33 2.61 -7.31
CA VAL A 359 -32.90 2.22 -8.66
C VAL A 359 -31.45 2.65 -8.76
N GLU A 360 -30.54 1.68 -8.67
CA GLU A 360 -29.12 1.95 -8.85
C GLU A 360 -28.91 2.55 -10.26
N MET A 361 -28.24 3.70 -10.32
CA MET A 361 -27.93 4.40 -11.58
C MET A 361 -26.68 3.82 -12.25
N SER A 362 -26.63 3.83 -13.57
CA SER A 362 -25.43 3.62 -14.38
C SER A 362 -24.44 4.79 -14.23
N ASP A 363 -23.18 4.58 -14.61
CA ASP A 363 -22.17 5.64 -14.54
C ASP A 363 -22.50 6.83 -15.44
N THR A 364 -23.07 6.57 -16.62
CA THR A 364 -23.55 7.61 -17.53
C THR A 364 -24.64 8.46 -16.86
N GLU A 365 -25.61 7.84 -16.20
CA GLU A 365 -26.67 8.57 -15.49
C GLU A 365 -26.11 9.39 -14.32
N TYR A 366 -25.12 8.86 -13.59
CA TYR A 366 -24.42 9.64 -12.55
C TYR A 366 -23.68 10.83 -13.15
N LEU A 367 -22.97 10.65 -14.27
CA LEU A 367 -22.29 11.74 -14.97
C LEU A 367 -23.27 12.80 -15.46
N HIS A 368 -24.36 12.38 -16.10
CA HIS A 368 -25.42 13.29 -16.56
C HIS A 368 -26.00 14.08 -15.39
N LYS A 369 -26.33 13.43 -14.26
CA LYS A 369 -26.79 14.10 -13.05
C LYS A 369 -25.76 15.11 -12.51
N TRP A 370 -24.50 14.68 -12.37
CA TRP A 370 -23.46 15.49 -11.72
C TRP A 370 -23.00 16.65 -12.60
N MET A 371 -22.84 16.46 -13.91
CA MET A 371 -22.37 17.51 -14.82
C MET A 371 -23.42 18.58 -15.10
N ASN A 372 -24.71 18.24 -14.97
CA ASN A 372 -25.81 19.21 -15.04
C ASN A 372 -26.07 19.96 -13.72
N ASP A 373 -25.42 19.59 -12.60
CA ASP A 373 -25.45 20.41 -11.39
C ASP A 373 -24.78 21.77 -11.70
N PRO A 374 -25.45 22.92 -11.50
CA PRO A 374 -24.91 24.25 -11.83
C PRO A 374 -23.52 24.52 -11.23
N ARG A 375 -23.24 23.98 -10.04
CA ARG A 375 -21.94 24.12 -9.38
C ARG A 375 -20.84 23.36 -10.10
N VAL A 376 -21.14 22.18 -10.64
CA VAL A 376 -20.17 21.37 -11.41
C VAL A 376 -20.02 21.96 -12.80
N SER A 377 -21.15 22.24 -13.47
CA SER A 377 -21.21 22.86 -14.79
C SER A 377 -20.39 24.15 -14.86
N HIS A 378 -20.42 24.99 -13.83
CA HIS A 378 -19.63 26.23 -13.76
C HIS A 378 -18.12 26.02 -14.00
N PHE A 379 -17.55 24.90 -13.54
CA PHE A 379 -16.13 24.60 -13.67
C PHE A 379 -15.80 23.65 -14.82
N TRP A 380 -16.68 22.68 -15.08
CA TRP A 380 -16.44 21.63 -16.09
C TRP A 380 -17.01 21.96 -17.46
N GLY A 381 -18.13 22.69 -17.55
CA GLY A 381 -18.73 23.06 -18.83
C GLY A 381 -19.37 21.90 -19.62
N GLU A 382 -19.55 20.73 -19.00
CA GLU A 382 -20.03 19.50 -19.65
C GLU A 382 -21.53 19.22 -19.40
N ALA A 383 -22.32 20.28 -19.14
CA ALA A 383 -23.78 20.15 -19.02
C ALA A 383 -24.41 19.92 -20.40
N GLY A 384 -25.46 19.09 -20.46
CA GLY A 384 -26.05 18.67 -21.72
C GLY A 384 -26.99 17.48 -21.57
N PRO A 385 -27.62 17.05 -22.67
CA PRO A 385 -28.50 15.87 -22.69
C PRO A 385 -27.68 14.58 -22.50
N ILE A 386 -28.31 13.49 -22.08
CA ILE A 386 -27.63 12.25 -21.69
C ILE A 386 -26.69 11.68 -22.76
N GLU A 387 -27.01 11.86 -24.05
CA GLU A 387 -26.20 11.44 -25.19
C GLU A 387 -24.82 12.12 -25.19
N HIS A 388 -24.73 13.36 -24.67
CA HIS A 388 -23.48 14.08 -24.47
C HIS A 388 -22.58 13.35 -23.47
N GLN A 389 -23.14 12.90 -22.34
CA GLN A 389 -22.35 12.17 -21.34
C GLN A 389 -22.02 10.73 -21.77
N GLU A 390 -22.86 10.09 -22.59
CA GLU A 390 -22.53 8.82 -23.24
C GLU A 390 -21.30 8.95 -24.14
N GLU A 391 -21.27 9.99 -24.99
CA GLU A 391 -20.13 10.28 -25.85
C GLU A 391 -18.90 10.71 -25.06
N PHE A 392 -19.06 11.58 -24.07
CA PHE A 392 -18.00 12.00 -23.16
C PHE A 392 -17.31 10.79 -22.51
N LEU A 393 -18.08 9.87 -21.92
CA LEU A 393 -17.55 8.69 -21.27
C LEU A 393 -16.89 7.72 -22.27
N ARG A 394 -17.50 7.53 -23.45
CA ARG A 394 -16.94 6.70 -24.53
C ARG A 394 -15.61 7.26 -25.03
N ASN A 395 -15.47 8.58 -25.10
CA ASN A 395 -14.22 9.24 -25.49
C ASN A 395 -13.16 9.07 -24.40
N GLY A 396 -13.51 9.26 -23.13
CA GLY A 396 -12.62 9.00 -21.99
C GLY A 396 -12.09 7.57 -21.98
N LEU A 397 -12.96 6.57 -22.21
CA LEU A 397 -12.56 5.16 -22.26
C LEU A 397 -11.70 4.78 -23.47
N ARG A 398 -11.70 5.59 -24.53
CA ARG A 398 -10.87 5.39 -25.73
C ARG A 398 -9.56 6.19 -25.68
N SER A 399 -9.39 7.04 -24.68
CA SER A 399 -8.18 7.83 -24.50
C SER A 399 -6.96 6.92 -24.28
N LYS A 400 -5.80 7.32 -24.83
CA LYS A 400 -4.53 6.58 -24.70
C LYS A 400 -3.69 7.07 -23.52
N ASN A 401 -3.85 8.33 -23.13
CA ASN A 401 -3.06 8.98 -22.09
C ASN A 401 -3.82 9.11 -20.76
N SER A 402 -5.14 8.89 -20.75
CA SER A 402 -6.00 9.02 -19.57
C SER A 402 -7.03 7.90 -19.49
N PHE A 403 -7.66 7.74 -18.33
CA PHE A 403 -8.84 6.88 -18.19
C PHE A 403 -9.83 7.44 -17.15
N PRO A 404 -11.14 7.22 -17.35
CA PRO A 404 -12.19 7.73 -16.47
C PRO A 404 -12.37 6.85 -15.25
N VAL A 405 -12.61 7.47 -14.10
CA VAL A 405 -12.64 6.84 -12.78
C VAL A 405 -13.85 7.31 -12.00
N ILE A 406 -14.52 6.37 -11.33
CA ILE A 406 -15.56 6.64 -10.34
C ILE A 406 -15.00 6.36 -8.95
N GLY A 407 -15.12 7.35 -8.06
CA GLY A 407 -14.88 7.17 -6.63
C GLY A 407 -16.12 6.69 -5.93
N CYS A 408 -15.97 5.73 -5.02
CA CYS A 408 -17.04 5.19 -4.19
C CYS A 408 -16.69 5.18 -2.70
N TRP A 409 -17.67 5.49 -1.85
CA TRP A 409 -17.65 5.25 -0.40
C TRP A 409 -18.54 4.05 -0.06
N ASP A 410 -17.95 2.98 0.46
CA ASP A 410 -18.65 1.69 0.69
C ASP A 410 -19.48 1.23 -0.52
N GLY A 411 -18.92 1.42 -1.72
CA GLY A 411 -19.56 1.06 -2.99
C GLY A 411 -20.49 2.13 -3.59
N LYS A 412 -20.91 3.15 -2.81
CA LYS A 412 -21.76 4.25 -3.31
C LYS A 412 -20.94 5.29 -4.10
N PRO A 413 -21.21 5.50 -5.41
CA PRO A 413 -20.52 6.51 -6.21
C PRO A 413 -20.68 7.93 -5.65
N PHE A 414 -19.61 8.73 -5.65
CA PHE A 414 -19.63 10.11 -5.14
C PHE A 414 -19.02 11.16 -6.05
N GLY A 415 -18.10 10.76 -6.92
CA GLY A 415 -17.36 11.68 -7.77
C GLY A 415 -16.72 10.98 -8.96
N TYR A 416 -16.40 11.80 -9.96
CA TYR A 416 -15.74 11.40 -11.19
C TYR A 416 -14.34 12.01 -11.26
N PHE A 417 -13.40 11.23 -11.77
CA PHE A 417 -12.01 11.60 -11.89
C PHE A 417 -11.45 11.12 -13.23
N GLU A 418 -10.42 11.80 -13.73
CA GLU A 418 -9.65 11.34 -14.89
C GLU A 418 -8.20 11.28 -14.47
N ILE A 419 -7.55 10.12 -14.53
CA ILE A 419 -6.13 10.01 -14.17
C ILE A 419 -5.31 9.87 -15.44
N TYR A 420 -4.35 10.77 -15.65
CA TYR A 420 -3.65 10.90 -16.92
C TYR A 420 -2.12 10.97 -16.78
N TRP A 421 -1.43 10.73 -17.90
CA TRP A 421 0.01 10.95 -18.06
C TRP A 421 0.25 12.38 -18.56
N VAL A 422 0.92 13.21 -17.77
CA VAL A 422 1.08 14.66 -18.06
C VAL A 422 1.79 14.88 -19.39
N LYS A 423 2.82 14.08 -19.68
CA LYS A 423 3.67 14.25 -20.88
C LYS A 423 2.88 14.22 -22.19
N GLU A 424 1.83 13.40 -22.24
CA GLU A 424 0.99 13.20 -23.43
C GLU A 424 -0.30 14.02 -23.37
N ASP A 425 -0.60 14.60 -22.22
CA ASP A 425 -1.80 15.39 -21.98
C ASP A 425 -1.69 16.79 -22.57
N ASN A 426 -2.83 17.46 -22.74
CA ASN A 426 -2.87 18.86 -23.13
C ASN A 426 -2.06 19.75 -22.18
N LEU A 427 -2.08 19.49 -20.87
CA LEU A 427 -1.25 20.19 -19.89
C LEU A 427 0.24 20.11 -20.27
N GLY A 428 0.69 18.94 -20.73
CA GLY A 428 2.09 18.70 -21.07
C GLY A 428 2.65 19.61 -22.17
N LYS A 429 1.78 20.14 -23.04
CA LYS A 429 2.18 21.06 -24.12
C LYS A 429 2.61 22.43 -23.61
N TYR A 430 2.24 22.79 -22.39
CA TYR A 430 2.46 24.13 -21.81
C TYR A 430 3.51 24.12 -20.68
N LEU A 431 4.13 22.98 -20.39
CA LEU A 431 5.16 22.88 -19.36
C LEU A 431 6.53 22.63 -20.00
N PRO A 432 7.58 23.36 -19.58
CA PRO A 432 8.90 23.25 -20.17
C PRO A 432 9.62 21.96 -19.76
N ILE A 433 9.32 21.41 -18.57
CA ILE A 433 10.00 20.25 -18.00
C ILE A 433 8.96 19.30 -17.43
N ILE A 434 8.86 18.13 -18.04
CA ILE A 434 7.96 17.04 -17.65
C ILE A 434 8.75 15.73 -17.69
N SER A 435 8.63 14.95 -16.62
CA SER A 435 9.19 13.62 -16.55
C SER A 435 8.31 12.64 -17.34
N ASP A 436 8.93 11.58 -17.83
CA ASP A 436 8.28 10.52 -18.56
C ASP A 436 7.10 9.89 -17.80
N TYR A 437 7.13 9.90 -16.47
CA TYR A 437 6.13 9.26 -15.62
C TYR A 437 5.33 10.23 -14.75
N ASP A 438 5.39 11.53 -15.03
CA ASP A 438 4.55 12.49 -14.30
C ASP A 438 3.06 12.19 -14.54
N ARG A 439 2.29 12.17 -13.46
CA ARG A 439 0.84 11.90 -13.46
C ARG A 439 0.07 13.18 -13.17
N GLY A 440 -1.18 13.22 -13.59
CA GLY A 440 -2.12 14.25 -13.17
C GLY A 440 -3.51 13.66 -13.03
N PHE A 441 -4.42 14.43 -12.43
CA PHE A 441 -5.81 14.05 -12.46
C PHE A 441 -6.77 15.23 -12.44
N HIS A 442 -7.91 15.05 -13.11
CA HIS A 442 -9.08 15.90 -12.98
C HIS A 442 -10.06 15.32 -11.97
N CYS A 443 -10.88 16.17 -11.36
CA CYS A 443 -11.87 15.74 -10.39
C CYS A 443 -13.15 16.59 -10.42
N LEU A 444 -14.28 15.91 -10.22
CA LEU A 444 -15.53 16.53 -9.80
C LEU A 444 -16.16 15.68 -8.70
N ILE A 445 -16.72 16.37 -7.70
CA ILE A 445 -17.54 15.72 -6.67
C ILE A 445 -18.99 16.07 -6.97
N GLY A 446 -19.77 15.04 -7.27
CA GLY A 446 -21.17 15.14 -7.65
C GLY A 446 -22.09 15.11 -6.44
N GLU A 447 -21.92 14.09 -5.58
CA GLU A 447 -22.81 13.89 -4.44
C GLU A 447 -22.51 14.85 -3.28
N GLN A 448 -23.55 15.51 -2.80
CA GLN A 448 -23.43 16.55 -1.79
C GLN A 448 -23.00 16.01 -0.42
N GLU A 449 -23.46 14.81 -0.05
CA GLU A 449 -23.19 14.16 1.24
C GLU A 449 -21.71 13.82 1.45
N PHE A 450 -20.94 13.70 0.36
CA PHE A 450 -19.53 13.31 0.38
C PHE A 450 -18.57 14.50 0.21
N ARG A 451 -19.08 15.73 0.37
CA ARG A 451 -18.29 16.97 0.34
C ARG A 451 -17.77 17.36 1.73
N GLY A 452 -16.83 18.29 1.74
CA GLY A 452 -16.28 18.90 2.95
C GLY A 452 -14.77 18.66 3.10
N ALA A 453 -14.08 19.57 3.79
CA ALA A 453 -12.62 19.55 3.96
C ALA A 453 -12.12 18.19 4.49
N HIS A 454 -12.87 17.61 5.44
CA HIS A 454 -12.57 16.32 6.04
C HIS A 454 -12.51 15.18 5.01
N ARG A 455 -13.38 15.16 3.98
CA ARG A 455 -13.37 14.15 2.90
C ARG A 455 -12.43 14.49 1.75
N VAL A 456 -12.27 15.77 1.41
CA VAL A 456 -11.41 16.20 0.31
C VAL A 456 -9.98 15.75 0.52
N LYS A 457 -9.42 16.00 1.70
CA LYS A 457 -8.06 15.56 2.04
C LYS A 457 -7.89 14.04 1.89
N ILE A 458 -8.93 13.26 2.23
CA ILE A 458 -8.90 11.80 2.14
C ILE A 458 -8.83 11.32 0.70
N TRP A 459 -9.80 11.69 -0.15
CA TRP A 459 -9.81 11.18 -1.53
C TRP A 459 -8.68 11.77 -2.37
N LEU A 460 -8.26 13.02 -2.10
CA LEU A 460 -7.16 13.66 -2.80
C LEU A 460 -5.83 12.93 -2.52
N SER A 461 -5.55 12.66 -1.23
CA SER A 461 -4.36 11.88 -0.85
C SER A 461 -4.43 10.44 -1.36
N ALA A 462 -5.62 9.86 -1.55
CA ALA A 462 -5.80 8.52 -2.09
C ALA A 462 -5.50 8.43 -3.60
N LEU A 463 -5.86 9.44 -4.39
CA LEU A 463 -5.49 9.52 -5.81
C LEU A 463 -3.99 9.66 -6.00
N VAL A 464 -3.36 10.52 -5.18
CA VAL A 464 -1.90 10.69 -5.15
C VAL A 464 -1.21 9.37 -4.75
N HIS A 465 -1.71 8.71 -3.70
CA HIS A 465 -1.22 7.40 -3.27
C HIS A 465 -1.34 6.36 -4.40
N TYR A 466 -2.47 6.28 -5.09
CA TYR A 466 -2.61 5.40 -6.26
C TYR A 466 -1.57 5.68 -7.34
N CYS A 467 -1.28 6.96 -7.65
CA CYS A 467 -0.25 7.31 -8.64
C CYS A 467 1.13 6.75 -8.27
N TRP A 468 1.51 6.81 -6.99
CA TRP A 468 2.77 6.22 -6.50
C TRP A 468 2.79 4.70 -6.61
N LEU A 469 1.66 4.03 -6.31
CA LEU A 469 1.56 2.57 -6.36
C LEU A 469 1.45 2.02 -7.79
N ALA A 470 0.89 2.81 -8.72
CA ALA A 470 0.64 2.38 -10.08
C ALA A 470 1.93 2.23 -10.91
N ASP A 471 2.91 3.11 -10.71
CA ASP A 471 4.23 3.02 -11.32
C ASP A 471 5.26 3.68 -10.41
N ASN A 472 6.24 2.91 -9.93
CA ASN A 472 7.27 3.37 -9.02
C ASN A 472 8.29 4.33 -9.65
N ARG A 473 8.15 4.71 -10.93
CA ARG A 473 8.93 5.77 -11.56
C ARG A 473 8.20 7.11 -11.56
N THR A 474 6.94 7.14 -11.08
CA THR A 474 6.16 8.37 -10.92
C THR A 474 6.73 9.18 -9.78
N GLU A 475 7.32 10.34 -10.07
CA GLU A 475 7.93 11.21 -9.04
C GLU A 475 7.12 12.46 -8.73
N ARG A 476 6.14 12.80 -9.58
CA ARG A 476 5.28 13.98 -9.39
C ARG A 476 3.85 13.73 -9.84
N VAL A 477 2.92 14.34 -9.10
CA VAL A 477 1.49 14.43 -9.47
C VAL A 477 1.10 15.90 -9.62
N MET A 478 0.38 16.24 -10.69
CA MET A 478 0.02 17.62 -11.06
C MET A 478 -1.49 17.84 -11.13
N LEU A 479 -1.91 19.09 -10.87
CA LEU A 479 -3.26 19.59 -11.12
C LEU A 479 -3.22 21.04 -11.62
N GLU A 480 -4.23 21.41 -12.38
CA GLU A 480 -4.39 22.69 -13.07
C GLU A 480 -5.79 23.31 -12.89
N PRO A 481 -6.29 23.50 -11.64
CA PRO A 481 -7.57 24.16 -11.43
C PRO A 481 -7.56 25.59 -11.96
N ARG A 482 -8.73 26.08 -12.37
CA ARG A 482 -8.92 27.50 -12.71
C ARG A 482 -8.48 28.41 -11.57
N VAL A 483 -7.97 29.59 -11.90
CA VAL A 483 -7.47 30.56 -10.89
C VAL A 483 -8.53 31.03 -9.90
N ASP A 484 -9.79 31.06 -10.33
CA ASP A 484 -10.96 31.45 -9.51
C ASP A 484 -11.49 30.32 -8.59
N ASN A 485 -10.94 29.10 -8.69
CA ASN A 485 -11.29 28.00 -7.81
C ASN A 485 -10.40 28.00 -6.54
N GLU A 486 -10.48 29.08 -5.77
CA GLU A 486 -9.69 29.29 -4.55
C GLU A 486 -9.89 28.17 -3.52
N LYS A 487 -11.11 27.63 -3.45
CA LYS A 487 -11.44 26.53 -2.54
C LYS A 487 -10.64 25.27 -2.84
N LEU A 488 -10.52 24.88 -4.10
CA LEU A 488 -9.70 23.74 -4.50
C LEU A 488 -8.20 24.05 -4.33
N ALA A 489 -7.77 25.29 -4.61
CA ALA A 489 -6.40 25.72 -4.38
C ALA A 489 -5.98 25.55 -2.91
N ASN A 490 -6.82 25.97 -1.96
CA ASN A 490 -6.55 25.81 -0.53
C ASN A 490 -6.47 24.33 -0.11
N TYR A 491 -7.40 23.49 -0.59
CA TYR A 491 -7.35 22.06 -0.31
C TYR A 491 -6.10 21.38 -0.86
N LEU A 492 -5.60 21.81 -2.03
CA LEU A 492 -4.37 21.29 -2.62
C LEU A 492 -3.17 21.62 -1.72
N GLN A 493 -3.07 22.88 -1.25
CA GLN A 493 -2.00 23.29 -0.33
C GLN A 493 -2.04 22.54 1.00
N GLU A 494 -3.23 22.39 1.60
CA GLU A 494 -3.42 21.61 2.83
C GLU A 494 -3.07 20.12 2.67
N ALA A 495 -3.18 19.59 1.45
CA ALA A 495 -2.79 18.22 1.11
C ALA A 495 -1.30 18.08 0.74
N GLY A 496 -0.54 19.17 0.73
CA GLY A 496 0.91 19.17 0.48
C GLY A 496 1.32 19.48 -0.96
N PHE A 497 0.39 19.91 -1.82
CA PHE A 497 0.76 20.46 -3.12
C PHE A 497 1.32 21.88 -2.97
N TYR A 498 2.32 22.23 -3.77
CA TYR A 498 2.75 23.62 -3.91
C TYR A 498 2.24 24.19 -5.24
N LYS A 499 1.86 25.47 -5.24
CA LYS A 499 1.58 26.22 -6.48
C LYS A 499 2.92 26.57 -7.11
N GLU A 500 3.22 26.02 -8.28
CA GLU A 500 4.44 26.35 -9.02
C GLU A 500 4.31 27.72 -9.69
N ARG A 501 3.27 27.90 -10.50
CA ARG A 501 2.97 29.14 -11.23
C ARG A 501 1.54 29.14 -11.74
N GLU A 502 1.13 30.25 -12.36
CA GLU A 502 -0.04 30.27 -13.22
C GLU A 502 0.35 29.95 -14.67
N ILE A 503 -0.56 29.30 -15.39
CA ILE A 503 -0.41 28.98 -16.80
C ILE A 503 -1.67 29.38 -17.57
N SER A 504 -1.47 29.90 -18.77
CA SER A 504 -2.55 30.24 -19.70
C SER A 504 -2.81 29.08 -20.64
N LEU A 505 -3.97 28.44 -20.50
CA LEU A 505 -4.47 27.43 -21.42
C LEU A 505 -5.50 28.10 -22.34
N PRO A 506 -5.73 27.60 -23.58
CA PRO A 506 -6.62 28.25 -24.54
C PRO A 506 -8.05 28.50 -24.04
N HIS A 507 -8.50 27.72 -23.07
CA HIS A 507 -9.86 27.77 -22.53
C HIS A 507 -9.92 28.29 -21.08
N LYS A 508 -8.78 28.51 -20.39
CA LYS A 508 -8.75 28.99 -18.99
C LYS A 508 -7.38 29.50 -18.54
N GLN A 509 -7.38 30.43 -17.58
CA GLN A 509 -6.23 30.70 -16.74
C GLN A 509 -6.21 29.72 -15.56
N SER A 510 -5.09 29.02 -15.33
CA SER A 510 -5.00 27.94 -14.34
C SER A 510 -3.85 28.11 -13.36
N ASN A 511 -4.05 27.67 -12.11
CA ASN A 511 -2.99 27.49 -11.13
C ASN A 511 -2.35 26.11 -11.33
N LEU A 512 -1.06 26.04 -11.64
CA LEU A 512 -0.33 24.77 -11.71
C LEU A 512 0.13 24.36 -10.31
N PHE A 513 -0.45 23.28 -9.79
CA PHE A 513 -0.09 22.64 -8.54
C PHE A 513 0.70 21.36 -8.79
N LYS A 514 1.70 21.11 -7.94
CA LYS A 514 2.51 19.89 -7.97
C LYS A 514 2.70 19.32 -6.58
N ILE A 515 2.77 18.01 -6.48
CA ILE A 515 3.28 17.30 -5.30
C ILE A 515 4.38 16.35 -5.75
N ASN A 516 5.52 16.42 -5.09
CA ASN A 516 6.63 15.51 -5.34
C ASN A 516 6.54 14.31 -4.39
N ARG A 517 7.01 13.16 -4.84
CA ARG A 517 6.95 11.90 -4.10
C ARG A 517 7.79 11.92 -2.82
N ASP A 518 8.94 12.58 -2.87
CA ASP A 518 9.88 12.70 -1.76
C ASP A 518 9.27 13.42 -0.55
N VAL A 519 8.46 14.46 -0.76
CA VAL A 519 7.81 15.21 0.32
C VAL A 519 6.50 14.58 0.82
N TRP A 520 5.95 13.59 0.09
CA TRP A 520 4.68 12.95 0.45
C TRP A 520 4.86 11.98 1.62
N ARG A 521 4.27 12.29 2.77
CA ARG A 521 4.49 11.56 4.04
C ARG A 521 3.60 10.34 4.25
N GLY A 522 2.50 10.25 3.52
CA GLY A 522 1.49 9.21 3.69
C GLY A 522 0.08 9.71 3.37
N PRO A 523 -0.90 8.80 3.29
CA PRO A 523 -2.29 9.15 3.03
C PRO A 523 -2.95 9.80 4.25
N ALA A 524 -4.04 10.54 4.01
CA ALA A 524 -4.95 10.91 5.08
C ALA A 524 -5.80 9.69 5.50
N LEU A 525 -5.96 9.54 6.82
CA LEU A 525 -6.60 8.42 7.49
C LEU A 525 -7.94 8.80 8.13
#